data_AF-A0A832NI59-F1
#
_entry.id   AF-A0A832NI59-F1
#
_cell.length_a   1.000
_cell.length_b   1.000
_cell.length_c   1.000
_cell.angle_alpha   90.00
_cell.angle_beta   90.00
_cell.angle_gamma   90.00
#
_symmetry.space_group_name_H-M   'P 1'
#
loop_
_entity.id
_entity.type
_entity.pdbx_description
1 polymer ?
#
loop_
_entity_poly.entity_id
_entity_poly.type
_entity_poly.pdbx_seq_one_letter_code
_entity_poly.pdbx_strand_id
1 'polypeptide(L)'
;MALRDSAIPDFLKIPRPLQERFYAAAEEEVKILAQKIAEFSTNIEELSSIIGVGIKKIEGNDAWKYLRIGVVDGSDLPAINERIGLRYGLYSVAYKLFRGLDPIDGGEWFYGDRISGSIGMQRESFLKILDLLTTYYERYTANNLLGEVDLLMVDGSFFGYRAGCSMVKREEVGWRDNLTGSTFRTVYDLISKINELTIRLIESGKAFGVIKRVATMAIDGYICYRYGPQKGIALSDRSVLSLFMKRGEVFDYDEIFGPEMRFDALTWYRGILRERTWSKRPPSEVLKEAVRRVQVQLLADLTPYKGKGAGRQPQDGREVVEAARSTKRVFVKTVDDVPPICVEFSSKMPKELRSTVLSYVLSTANPDTGLPLPLDLVDNLVSLPRGLGREFVNEIEAELLRRGFSRQSLAALFARYNPQKDEG
;
A
#
# COMPACT_ATOMS: atom_id res chain seq x y z
N MET A 1 18.90 10.17 27.02
CA MET A 1 19.60 8.90 26.75
C MET A 1 18.86 7.81 27.51
N ALA A 2 17.83 7.22 26.88
CA ALA A 2 16.95 6.25 27.53
C ALA A 2 17.71 4.94 27.75
N LEU A 3 17.66 4.42 28.97
CA LEU A 3 18.19 3.12 29.35
C LEU A 3 17.52 2.06 28.46
N ARG A 4 18.30 1.42 27.59
CA ARG A 4 17.88 0.19 26.92
C ARG A 4 17.72 -0.86 28.02
N ASP A 5 16.49 -1.17 28.39
CA ASP A 5 16.21 -2.42 29.09
C ASP A 5 16.85 -3.55 28.28
N SER A 6 17.90 -4.15 28.85
CA SER A 6 18.53 -5.34 28.29
C SER A 6 17.59 -6.52 28.51
N ALA A 7 16.50 -6.55 27.74
CA ALA A 7 15.62 -7.69 27.68
C ALA A 7 16.45 -8.89 27.25
N ILE A 8 16.36 -9.97 28.03
CA ILE A 8 16.91 -11.28 27.63
C ILE A 8 16.42 -11.56 26.20
N PRO A 9 17.30 -11.91 25.23
CA PRO A 9 16.88 -12.26 23.88
C PRO A 9 15.78 -13.32 23.90
N ASP A 10 14.76 -13.19 23.05
CA ASP A 10 13.61 -14.12 23.06
C ASP A 10 14.03 -15.58 22.85
N PHE A 11 15.09 -15.80 22.06
CA PHE A 11 15.72 -17.11 21.89
C PHE A 11 16.19 -17.75 23.20
N LEU A 12 16.59 -16.96 24.20
CA LEU A 12 17.02 -17.48 25.50
C LEU A 12 15.86 -17.70 26.48
N LYS A 13 14.66 -17.22 26.15
CA LYS A 13 13.44 -17.39 26.96
C LYS A 13 12.76 -18.75 26.76
N ILE A 14 13.08 -19.48 25.67
CA ILE A 14 12.50 -20.79 25.37
C ILE A 14 13.34 -21.95 25.94
N PRO A 15 12.79 -23.17 26.10
CA PRO A 15 13.54 -24.34 26.57
C PRO A 15 14.80 -24.64 25.75
N ARG A 16 15.91 -24.97 26.42
CA ARG A 16 17.23 -25.25 25.78
C ARG A 16 17.17 -26.21 24.58
N PRO A 17 16.44 -27.34 24.61
CA PRO A 17 16.37 -28.22 23.44
C PRO A 17 15.77 -27.56 22.18
N LEU A 18 14.88 -26.57 22.35
CA LEU A 18 14.35 -25.78 21.24
C LEU A 18 15.35 -24.73 20.77
N GLN A 19 16.11 -24.11 21.68
CA GLN A 19 17.19 -23.20 21.32
C GLN A 19 18.20 -23.89 20.39
N GLU A 20 18.70 -25.06 20.80
CA GLU A 20 19.66 -25.85 20.02
C GLU A 20 19.11 -26.21 18.64
N ARG A 21 17.85 -26.64 18.56
CA ARG A 21 17.20 -26.93 17.28
C ARG A 21 17.05 -25.71 16.38
N PHE A 22 16.67 -24.56 16.93
CA PHE A 22 16.51 -23.34 16.14
C PHE A 22 17.84 -22.73 15.71
N TYR A 23 18.90 -22.84 16.52
CA TYR A 23 20.24 -22.47 16.09
C TYR A 23 20.75 -23.36 14.96
N ALA A 24 20.57 -24.69 15.06
CA ALA A 24 20.93 -25.61 13.98
C ALA A 24 20.15 -25.32 12.68
N ALA A 25 18.84 -25.05 12.79
CA ALA A 25 18.02 -24.67 11.65
C ALA A 25 18.46 -23.32 11.04
N ALA A 26 18.87 -22.35 11.87
CA ALA A 26 19.41 -21.08 11.39
C ALA A 26 20.72 -21.28 10.62
N GLU A 27 21.63 -22.14 11.09
CA GLU A 27 22.87 -22.47 10.37
C GLU A 27 22.61 -23.15 9.02
N GLU A 28 21.61 -24.05 8.96
CA GLU A 28 21.19 -24.68 7.71
C GLU A 28 20.66 -23.64 6.71
N GLU A 29 19.78 -22.75 7.17
CA GLU A 29 19.23 -21.69 6.32
C GLU A 29 20.31 -20.71 5.86
N VAL A 30 21.30 -20.38 6.70
CA VAL A 30 22.45 -19.54 6.31
C VAL A 30 23.20 -20.16 5.14
N LYS A 31 23.43 -21.48 5.14
CA LYS A 31 24.09 -22.17 4.01
C LYS A 31 23.27 -22.06 2.73
N ILE A 32 21.95 -22.26 2.81
CA ILE A 32 21.03 -22.15 1.68
C ILE A 32 21.03 -20.73 1.11
N LEU A 33 20.96 -19.71 1.97
CA LEU A 33 20.96 -18.31 1.57
C LEU A 33 22.30 -17.88 0.98
N ALA A 34 23.42 -18.31 1.57
CA ALA A 34 24.76 -18.02 1.06
C ALA A 34 24.94 -18.56 -0.36
N GLN A 35 24.46 -19.78 -0.63
CA GLN A 35 24.49 -20.35 -1.98
C GLN A 35 23.64 -19.52 -2.96
N LYS A 36 22.42 -19.14 -2.60
CA LYS A 36 21.55 -18.29 -3.44
C LYS A 36 22.18 -16.94 -3.75
N ILE A 37 22.82 -16.32 -2.76
CA ILE A 37 23.53 -15.03 -2.94
C ILE A 37 24.70 -15.22 -3.91
N ALA A 38 25.49 -16.27 -3.76
CA ALA A 38 26.62 -16.55 -4.65
C ALA A 38 26.15 -16.78 -6.11
N GLU A 39 25.10 -17.59 -6.31
CA GLU A 39 24.49 -17.81 -7.63
C GLU A 39 23.99 -16.50 -8.23
N PHE A 40 23.34 -15.65 -7.44
CA PHE A 40 22.91 -14.33 -7.90
C PHE A 40 24.09 -13.43 -8.29
N SER A 41 25.17 -13.40 -7.50
CA SER A 41 26.37 -12.62 -7.78
C SER A 41 27.03 -12.99 -9.10
N THR A 42 26.96 -14.27 -9.52
CA THR A 42 27.52 -14.68 -10.83
C THR A 42 26.77 -14.11 -12.05
N ASN A 43 25.50 -13.71 -11.88
CA ASN A 43 24.67 -13.17 -12.97
C ASN A 43 24.54 -11.64 -12.93
N ILE A 44 25.23 -10.97 -12.00
CA ILE A 44 24.99 -9.56 -11.71
C ILE A 44 25.33 -8.62 -12.88
N GLU A 45 26.37 -8.94 -13.65
CA GLU A 45 26.80 -8.14 -14.80
C GLU A 45 25.80 -8.23 -15.96
N GLU A 46 25.31 -9.44 -16.26
CA GLU A 46 24.26 -9.68 -17.27
C GLU A 46 23.00 -8.90 -16.89
N LEU A 47 22.57 -9.02 -15.62
CA LEU A 47 21.40 -8.30 -15.11
C LEU A 47 21.58 -6.78 -15.14
N SER A 48 22.77 -6.30 -14.78
CA SER A 48 23.11 -4.87 -14.83
C SER A 48 22.98 -4.33 -16.25
N SER A 49 23.42 -5.09 -17.27
CA SER A 49 23.30 -4.68 -18.68
C SER A 49 21.84 -4.55 -19.15
N ILE A 50 20.95 -5.40 -18.63
CA ILE A 50 19.52 -5.39 -18.98
C ILE A 50 18.79 -4.25 -18.24
N ILE A 51 19.03 -4.14 -16.94
CA ILE A 51 18.29 -3.22 -16.04
C ILE A 51 18.83 -1.79 -16.18
N GLY A 52 20.13 -1.63 -16.40
CA GLY A 52 20.81 -0.34 -16.46
C GLY A 52 20.26 0.59 -17.55
N VAL A 53 19.69 0.05 -18.63
CA VAL A 53 19.04 0.83 -19.69
C VAL A 53 17.87 1.67 -19.17
N GLY A 54 17.15 1.16 -18.16
CA GLY A 54 16.04 1.87 -17.53
C GLY A 54 16.45 2.83 -16.42
N ILE A 55 17.73 2.86 -16.03
CA ILE A 55 18.24 3.69 -14.93
C ILE A 55 18.84 4.98 -15.52
N LYS A 56 18.33 6.13 -15.06
CA LYS A 56 18.77 7.45 -15.50
C LYS A 56 19.03 8.36 -14.30
N LYS A 57 19.89 9.35 -14.47
CA LYS A 57 20.05 10.42 -13.47
C LYS A 57 18.83 11.33 -13.49
N ILE A 58 18.38 11.74 -12.32
CA ILE A 58 17.37 12.79 -12.17
C ILE A 58 18.05 14.13 -12.51
N GLU A 59 17.48 14.84 -13.47
CA GLU A 59 17.86 16.21 -13.77
C GLU A 59 17.33 17.13 -12.66
N GLY A 60 18.23 17.90 -12.03
CA GLY A 60 17.87 18.80 -10.95
C GLY A 60 16.95 19.91 -11.44
N ASN A 61 15.82 20.06 -10.76
CA ASN A 61 14.82 21.10 -11.01
C ASN A 61 14.40 21.70 -9.68
N ASP A 62 14.59 23.01 -9.52
CA ASP A 62 14.29 23.75 -8.29
C ASP A 62 12.89 24.39 -8.26
N ALA A 63 12.07 24.21 -9.31
CA ALA A 63 10.74 24.80 -9.40
C ALA A 63 9.83 24.38 -8.23
N TRP A 64 10.04 23.19 -7.66
CA TRP A 64 9.27 22.70 -6.52
C TRP A 64 9.38 23.59 -5.27
N LYS A 65 10.46 24.35 -5.11
CA LYS A 65 10.69 25.23 -3.94
C LYS A 65 9.61 26.30 -3.78
N TYR A 66 8.97 26.69 -4.88
CA TYR A 66 7.95 27.76 -4.88
C TYR A 66 6.51 27.23 -4.89
N LEU A 67 6.33 25.93 -5.15
CA LEU A 67 5.01 25.30 -5.25
C LEU A 67 4.36 25.21 -3.88
N ARG A 68 3.04 25.42 -3.85
CA ARG A 68 2.20 25.02 -2.73
C ARG A 68 1.88 23.53 -2.87
N ILE A 69 2.40 22.74 -1.94
CA ILE A 69 2.32 21.28 -1.96
C ILE A 69 1.40 20.82 -0.82
N GLY A 70 0.36 20.07 -1.15
CA GLY A 70 -0.46 19.37 -0.16
C GLY A 70 0.02 17.95 0.04
N VAL A 71 0.11 17.50 1.27
CA VAL A 71 0.43 16.11 1.61
C VAL A 71 -0.70 15.54 2.45
N VAL A 72 -1.24 14.40 2.05
CA VAL A 72 -2.36 13.72 2.71
C VAL A 72 -1.93 12.31 3.08
N ASP A 73 -2.21 11.94 4.33
CA ASP A 73 -1.99 10.58 4.84
C ASP A 73 -3.16 10.19 5.78
N GLY A 74 -3.36 8.89 5.93
CA GLY A 74 -4.38 8.30 6.79
C GLY A 74 -3.79 7.17 7.62
N SER A 75 -4.40 6.94 8.77
CA SER A 75 -4.01 5.85 9.66
C SER A 75 -5.26 5.14 10.14
N ASP A 76 -5.17 3.83 10.28
CA ASP A 76 -6.19 3.03 10.92
C ASP A 76 -5.61 2.04 11.91
N LEU A 77 -6.42 1.75 12.92
CA LEU A 77 -6.08 0.82 13.97
C LEU A 77 -7.31 -0.02 14.30
N PRO A 78 -7.25 -1.36 14.10
CA PRO A 78 -8.28 -2.23 14.61
C PRO A 78 -8.26 -2.22 16.15
N ALA A 79 -9.39 -1.88 16.75
CA ALA A 79 -9.67 -1.93 18.18
C ALA A 79 -10.59 -3.13 18.45
N ILE A 80 -10.01 -4.33 18.34
CA ILE A 80 -10.74 -5.59 18.46
C ILE A 80 -10.48 -6.17 19.84
N ASN A 81 -11.57 -6.51 20.55
CA ASN A 81 -11.51 -7.33 21.75
C ASN A 81 -12.35 -8.57 21.53
N GLU A 82 -11.67 -9.66 21.15
CA GLU A 82 -12.33 -10.92 20.83
C GLU A 82 -12.99 -11.52 22.08
N ARG A 83 -12.36 -11.41 23.28
CA ARG A 83 -12.92 -11.88 24.57
C ARG A 83 -14.32 -11.36 24.82
N ILE A 84 -14.55 -10.10 24.44
CA ILE A 84 -15.85 -9.48 24.55
C ILE A 84 -16.52 -9.18 23.19
N GLY A 85 -16.20 -9.89 22.11
CA GLY A 85 -16.93 -9.79 20.82
C GLY A 85 -17.04 -8.37 20.23
N LEU A 86 -16.33 -7.39 20.78
CA LEU A 86 -16.38 -6.00 20.40
C LEU A 86 -15.38 -5.80 19.27
N ARG A 87 -15.87 -5.27 18.15
CA ARG A 87 -15.05 -4.90 17.01
C ARG A 87 -15.24 -3.44 16.73
N TYR A 88 -14.21 -2.67 17.00
CA TYR A 88 -14.12 -1.29 16.59
C TYR A 88 -12.90 -1.11 15.70
N GLY A 89 -12.95 -0.08 14.88
CA GLY A 89 -11.85 0.36 14.05
C GLY A 89 -11.76 1.86 14.25
N LEU A 90 -10.60 2.32 14.68
CA LEU A 90 -10.32 3.75 14.76
C LEU A 90 -9.61 4.13 13.47
N TYR A 91 -9.94 5.27 12.93
CA TYR A 91 -9.24 5.82 11.79
C TYR A 91 -9.04 7.33 11.95
N SER A 92 -7.99 7.82 11.34
CA SER A 92 -7.61 9.23 11.28
C SER A 92 -7.13 9.58 9.88
N VAL A 93 -7.32 10.82 9.49
CA VAL A 93 -6.75 11.42 8.27
C VAL A 93 -6.19 12.78 8.63
N ALA A 94 -5.09 13.14 8.00
CA ALA A 94 -4.51 14.46 8.12
C ALA A 94 -4.09 15.00 6.75
N TYR A 95 -4.08 16.32 6.63
CA TYR A 95 -3.26 16.97 5.62
C TYR A 95 -2.37 18.03 6.24
N LYS A 96 -1.26 18.29 5.55
CA LYS A 96 -0.41 19.45 5.79
C LYS A 96 0.00 20.11 4.48
N LEU A 97 0.02 21.44 4.48
CA LEU A 97 0.42 22.26 3.36
C LEU A 97 1.84 22.78 3.56
N PHE A 98 2.58 22.81 2.46
CA PHE A 98 3.96 23.28 2.42
C PHE A 98 4.12 24.26 1.26
N ARG A 99 5.05 25.21 1.40
CA ARG A 99 5.65 25.93 0.28
C ARG A 99 7.06 25.38 0.08
N GLY A 100 7.25 24.57 -0.96
CA GLY A 100 8.45 23.75 -1.06
C GLY A 100 8.59 22.80 0.14
N LEU A 101 9.54 23.09 1.04
CA LEU A 101 9.75 22.35 2.28
C LEU A 101 9.17 23.03 3.52
N ASP A 102 8.83 24.32 3.43
CA ASP A 102 8.43 25.11 4.59
C ASP A 102 6.94 24.87 4.89
N PRO A 103 6.58 24.41 6.10
CA PRO A 103 5.18 24.32 6.52
C PRO A 103 4.48 25.67 6.40
N ILE A 104 3.22 25.65 5.93
CA ILE A 104 2.37 26.84 5.92
C ILE A 104 1.63 26.94 7.25
N ASP A 105 1.74 28.08 7.93
CA ASP A 105 1.00 28.34 9.17
C ASP A 105 -0.52 28.21 8.96
N GLY A 106 -1.17 27.46 9.84
CA GLY A 106 -2.60 27.14 9.71
C GLY A 106 -2.94 26.23 8.52
N GLY A 107 -1.94 25.71 7.81
CA GLY A 107 -2.08 24.80 6.67
C GLY A 107 -2.21 23.34 7.08
N GLU A 108 -2.87 23.04 8.20
CA GLU A 108 -3.06 21.69 8.73
C GLU A 108 -4.51 21.42 9.05
N TRP A 109 -4.93 20.17 8.87
CA TRP A 109 -6.26 19.73 9.26
C TRP A 109 -6.25 18.24 9.60
N PHE A 110 -7.11 17.88 10.54
CA PHE A 110 -7.23 16.53 11.08
C PHE A 110 -8.70 16.13 11.16
N TYR A 111 -8.96 14.85 10.91
CA TYR A 111 -10.24 14.23 11.21
C TYR A 111 -10.03 12.80 11.67
N GLY A 112 -10.81 12.36 12.64
CA GLY A 112 -10.77 10.99 13.13
C GLY A 112 -12.11 10.58 13.71
N ASP A 113 -12.44 9.31 13.57
CA ASP A 113 -13.69 8.73 14.05
C ASP A 113 -13.52 7.20 14.18
N ARG A 114 -14.62 6.49 14.39
CA ARG A 114 -14.66 5.05 14.59
C ARG A 114 -15.72 4.39 13.72
N ILE A 115 -15.45 3.14 13.34
CA ILE A 115 -16.46 2.21 12.85
C ILE A 115 -16.71 1.11 13.88
N SER A 116 -17.96 0.68 14.00
CA SER A 116 -18.34 -0.52 14.74
C SER A 116 -18.56 -1.69 13.77
N GLY A 117 -17.93 -2.83 14.03
CA GLY A 117 -18.20 -4.09 13.34
C GLY A 117 -19.34 -4.86 13.99
N SER A 118 -20.09 -5.62 13.20
CA SER A 118 -21.08 -6.57 13.74
C SER A 118 -20.39 -7.87 14.19
N ILE A 119 -20.96 -8.54 15.20
CA ILE A 119 -20.41 -9.79 15.76
C ILE A 119 -20.33 -10.90 14.69
N GLY A 120 -21.26 -10.90 13.72
CA GLY A 120 -21.31 -11.90 12.64
C GLY A 120 -20.39 -11.62 11.46
N MET A 121 -19.77 -10.44 11.38
CA MET A 121 -18.86 -10.08 10.29
C MET A 121 -17.58 -10.92 10.37
N GLN A 122 -16.95 -11.24 9.24
CA GLN A 122 -15.60 -11.84 9.25
C GLN A 122 -14.54 -10.79 9.61
N ARG A 123 -13.46 -11.21 10.27
CA ARG A 123 -12.39 -10.28 10.71
C ARG A 123 -11.75 -9.59 9.51
N GLU A 124 -11.49 -10.35 8.45
CA GLU A 124 -10.88 -9.90 7.21
C GLU A 124 -11.78 -8.88 6.49
N SER A 125 -13.09 -9.14 6.45
CA SER A 125 -14.07 -8.19 5.91
C SER A 125 -14.08 -6.89 6.70
N PHE A 126 -14.06 -6.96 8.03
CA PHE A 126 -14.03 -5.78 8.90
C PHE A 126 -12.77 -4.94 8.68
N LEU A 127 -11.60 -5.58 8.69
CA LEU A 127 -10.32 -4.90 8.43
C LEU A 127 -10.32 -4.24 7.04
N LYS A 128 -10.89 -4.92 6.04
CA LYS A 128 -10.98 -4.35 4.71
C LYS A 128 -11.93 -3.14 4.63
N ILE A 129 -13.03 -3.15 5.37
CA ILE A 129 -13.97 -2.02 5.44
C ILE A 129 -13.30 -0.84 6.14
N LEU A 130 -12.55 -1.09 7.22
CA LEU A 130 -11.77 -0.06 7.93
C LEU A 130 -10.76 0.62 6.98
N ASP A 131 -9.93 -0.17 6.29
CA ASP A 131 -8.98 0.31 5.26
C ASP A 131 -9.68 1.16 4.17
N LEU A 132 -10.84 0.73 3.69
CA LEU A 132 -11.61 1.48 2.69
C LEU A 132 -12.17 2.80 3.24
N LEU A 133 -12.61 2.85 4.50
CA LEU A 133 -13.08 4.10 5.11
C LEU A 133 -11.94 5.09 5.27
N THR A 134 -10.77 4.65 5.73
CA THR A 134 -9.56 5.49 5.83
C THR A 134 -9.18 6.03 4.46
N THR A 135 -9.10 5.15 3.44
CA THR A 135 -8.86 5.55 2.05
C THR A 135 -9.90 6.55 1.55
N TYR A 136 -11.18 6.37 1.90
CA TYR A 136 -12.23 7.31 1.51
C TYR A 136 -11.97 8.72 2.05
N TYR A 137 -11.65 8.86 3.34
CA TYR A 137 -11.37 10.17 3.93
C TYR A 137 -10.04 10.76 3.43
N GLU A 138 -9.02 9.95 3.17
CA GLU A 138 -7.79 10.39 2.48
C GLU A 138 -8.11 10.97 1.11
N ARG A 139 -8.85 10.23 0.27
CA ARG A 139 -9.18 10.65 -1.09
C ARG A 139 -10.14 11.84 -1.11
N TYR A 140 -11.05 11.93 -0.14
CA TYR A 140 -11.93 13.07 0.06
C TYR A 140 -11.12 14.33 0.39
N THR A 141 -10.25 14.23 1.40
CA THR A 141 -9.33 15.31 1.82
C THR A 141 -8.45 15.77 0.67
N ALA A 142 -7.83 14.83 -0.04
CA ALA A 142 -7.01 15.08 -1.22
C ALA A 142 -7.79 15.85 -2.31
N ASN A 143 -9.05 15.48 -2.57
CA ASN A 143 -9.87 16.17 -3.57
C ASN A 143 -10.19 17.62 -3.16
N ASN A 144 -10.46 17.87 -1.88
CA ASN A 144 -10.75 19.22 -1.39
C ASN A 144 -9.54 20.16 -1.56
N LEU A 145 -8.32 19.62 -1.49
CA LEU A 145 -7.10 20.40 -1.65
C LEU A 145 -6.73 20.73 -3.11
N LEU A 146 -7.28 20.04 -4.11
CA LEU A 146 -6.87 20.19 -5.51
C LEU A 146 -6.93 21.63 -6.05
N GLY A 147 -7.88 22.42 -5.55
CA GLY A 147 -8.05 23.83 -5.92
C GLY A 147 -7.07 24.78 -5.24
N GLU A 148 -6.42 24.34 -4.17
CA GLU A 148 -5.56 25.17 -3.32
C GLU A 148 -4.06 24.90 -3.51
N VAL A 149 -3.71 23.82 -4.21
CA VAL A 149 -2.33 23.35 -4.35
C VAL A 149 -1.88 23.27 -5.81
N ASP A 150 -0.59 23.46 -6.01
CA ASP A 150 0.07 23.24 -7.30
C ASP A 150 0.39 21.76 -7.50
N LEU A 151 0.69 21.07 -6.40
CA LEU A 151 1.06 19.66 -6.38
C LEU A 151 0.43 18.98 -5.15
N LEU A 152 -0.05 17.75 -5.33
CA LEU A 152 -0.68 16.97 -4.26
C LEU A 152 0.01 15.61 -4.12
N MET A 153 0.52 15.31 -2.94
CA MET A 153 1.07 14.01 -2.58
C MET A 153 0.05 13.22 -1.78
N VAL A 154 -0.13 11.95 -2.13
CA VAL A 154 -0.85 10.97 -1.31
C VAL A 154 0.10 9.85 -0.87
N ASP A 155 -0.03 9.36 0.36
CA ASP A 155 0.65 8.13 0.77
C ASP A 155 0.00 6.92 0.06
N GLY A 156 0.82 6.11 -0.57
CA GLY A 156 0.40 4.93 -1.33
C GLY A 156 -0.06 5.20 -2.77
N SER A 157 -0.49 4.12 -3.41
CA SER A 157 -0.90 4.12 -4.82
C SER A 157 -2.34 4.58 -5.00
N PHE A 158 -2.67 5.21 -6.13
CA PHE A 158 -4.01 5.67 -6.47
C PHE A 158 -5.06 4.57 -6.29
N PHE A 159 -4.82 3.38 -6.84
CA PHE A 159 -5.75 2.24 -6.81
C PHE A 159 -5.30 1.08 -5.91
N GLY A 160 -4.44 1.35 -4.91
CA GLY A 160 -3.95 0.30 -3.99
C GLY A 160 -5.05 -0.36 -3.19
N TYR A 161 -6.01 0.46 -2.73
CA TYR A 161 -7.19 0.06 -1.98
C TYR A 161 -8.04 -1.00 -2.68
N ARG A 162 -7.92 -1.17 -4.01
CA ARG A 162 -8.79 -2.10 -4.74
C ARG A 162 -8.57 -3.56 -4.33
N ALA A 163 -7.36 -3.91 -3.88
CA ALA A 163 -7.01 -5.30 -3.62
C ALA A 163 -7.94 -5.89 -2.55
N GLY A 164 -8.58 -7.01 -2.87
CA GLY A 164 -9.54 -7.68 -1.98
C GLY A 164 -10.94 -7.07 -1.95
N CYS A 165 -11.21 -5.96 -2.66
CA CYS A 165 -12.53 -5.34 -2.72
C CYS A 165 -13.60 -6.31 -3.24
N SER A 166 -13.27 -7.16 -4.22
CA SER A 166 -14.18 -8.18 -4.76
C SER A 166 -14.79 -9.12 -3.71
N MET A 167 -14.13 -9.31 -2.56
CA MET A 167 -14.60 -10.20 -1.50
C MET A 167 -15.68 -9.56 -0.61
N VAL A 168 -15.70 -8.23 -0.49
CA VAL A 168 -16.51 -7.51 0.51
C VAL A 168 -17.64 -6.67 -0.07
N LYS A 169 -17.76 -6.56 -1.40
CA LYS A 169 -18.69 -5.62 -2.08
C LYS A 169 -20.15 -5.69 -1.64
N ARG A 170 -20.59 -6.88 -1.26
CA ARG A 170 -21.98 -7.17 -0.89
C ARG A 170 -22.25 -7.00 0.59
N GLU A 171 -21.21 -6.81 1.40
CA GLU A 171 -21.38 -6.56 2.82
C GLU A 171 -22.12 -5.23 3.03
N GLU A 172 -23.05 -5.23 3.97
CA GLU A 172 -23.71 -4.02 4.42
C GLU A 172 -22.77 -3.27 5.36
N VAL A 173 -22.63 -1.96 5.15
CA VAL A 173 -21.88 -1.10 6.05
C VAL A 173 -22.84 -0.22 6.85
N GLY A 174 -23.90 0.27 6.21
CA GLY A 174 -24.85 1.19 6.85
C GLY A 174 -24.16 2.45 7.40
N TRP A 175 -23.08 2.89 6.76
CA TRP A 175 -22.26 4.00 7.24
C TRP A 175 -22.89 5.33 6.85
N ARG A 176 -23.07 6.22 7.82
CA ARG A 176 -23.39 7.63 7.58
C ARG A 176 -22.15 8.45 7.89
N ASP A 177 -21.63 9.10 6.87
CA ASP A 177 -20.50 10.00 7.01
C ASP A 177 -20.94 11.27 7.76
N ASN A 178 -20.31 11.52 8.90
CA ASN A 178 -20.55 12.68 9.75
C ASN A 178 -20.01 13.99 9.13
N LEU A 179 -19.02 13.90 8.24
CA LEU A 179 -18.39 15.05 7.60
C LEU A 179 -19.19 15.54 6.39
N THR A 180 -19.60 14.63 5.50
CA THR A 180 -20.34 15.02 4.27
C THR A 180 -21.85 14.81 4.35
N GLY A 181 -22.34 14.07 5.35
CA GLY A 181 -23.74 13.64 5.43
C GLY A 181 -24.10 12.50 4.45
N SER A 182 -23.13 12.00 3.67
CA SER A 182 -23.34 10.89 2.73
C SER A 182 -23.70 9.60 3.46
N THR A 183 -24.49 8.75 2.82
CA THR A 183 -24.84 7.43 3.36
C THR A 183 -24.40 6.34 2.39
N PHE A 184 -23.64 5.36 2.90
CA PHE A 184 -23.19 4.19 2.17
C PHE A 184 -23.88 2.96 2.73
N ARG A 185 -24.75 2.35 1.93
CA ARG A 185 -25.52 1.17 2.36
C ARG A 185 -24.62 -0.05 2.30
N THR A 186 -23.90 -0.21 1.21
CA THR A 186 -23.00 -1.34 0.93
C THR A 186 -21.55 -0.91 0.84
N VAL A 187 -20.63 -1.87 0.97
CA VAL A 187 -19.19 -1.61 0.73
C VAL A 187 -18.96 -1.16 -0.72
N TYR A 188 -19.77 -1.62 -1.67
CA TYR A 188 -19.64 -1.16 -3.05
C TYR A 188 -19.95 0.34 -3.20
N ASP A 189 -20.90 0.90 -2.45
CA ASP A 189 -21.18 2.34 -2.49
C ASP A 189 -19.93 3.14 -2.07
N LEU A 190 -19.24 2.66 -1.03
CA LEU A 190 -17.98 3.23 -0.55
C LEU A 190 -16.88 3.09 -1.62
N ILE A 191 -16.67 1.90 -2.18
CA ILE A 191 -15.70 1.67 -3.27
C ILE A 191 -15.98 2.59 -4.46
N SER A 192 -17.25 2.70 -4.87
CA SER A 192 -17.66 3.55 -5.99
C SER A 192 -17.32 5.01 -5.73
N LYS A 193 -17.48 5.49 -4.49
CA LYS A 193 -17.12 6.86 -4.13
C LYS A 193 -15.61 7.08 -4.10
N ILE A 194 -14.83 6.12 -3.59
CA ILE A 194 -13.36 6.15 -3.65
C ILE A 194 -12.89 6.17 -5.10
N ASN A 195 -13.50 5.36 -5.99
CA ASN A 195 -13.20 5.36 -7.42
C ASN A 195 -13.39 6.75 -8.04
N GLU A 196 -14.55 7.39 -7.79
CA GLU A 196 -14.87 8.73 -8.29
C GLU A 196 -13.83 9.75 -7.83
N LEU A 197 -13.52 9.77 -6.54
CA LEU A 197 -12.52 10.67 -5.96
C LEU A 197 -11.12 10.41 -6.54
N THR A 198 -10.73 9.15 -6.70
CA THR A 198 -9.42 8.76 -7.26
C THR A 198 -9.30 9.15 -8.74
N ILE A 199 -10.36 8.98 -9.54
CA ILE A 199 -10.38 9.42 -10.94
C ILE A 199 -10.19 10.93 -11.03
N ARG A 200 -10.85 11.72 -10.17
CA ARG A 200 -10.67 13.18 -10.11
C ARG A 200 -9.22 13.57 -9.79
N LEU A 201 -8.56 12.86 -8.86
CA LEU A 201 -7.13 13.08 -8.57
C LEU A 201 -6.27 12.82 -9.82
N ILE A 202 -6.56 11.75 -10.56
CA ILE A 202 -5.84 11.43 -11.80
C ILE A 202 -6.07 12.49 -12.87
N GLU A 203 -7.32 12.85 -13.14
CA GLU A 203 -7.68 13.85 -14.16
C GLU A 203 -7.15 15.26 -13.83
N SER A 204 -6.91 15.58 -12.55
CA SER A 204 -6.29 16.85 -12.17
C SER A 204 -4.90 17.07 -12.77
N GLY A 205 -4.17 16.00 -13.07
CA GLY A 205 -2.78 16.06 -13.52
C GLY A 205 -1.78 16.60 -12.48
N LYS A 206 -2.22 16.90 -11.24
CA LYS A 206 -1.40 17.48 -10.16
C LYS A 206 -1.05 16.50 -9.04
N ALA A 207 -1.75 15.37 -8.97
CA ALA A 207 -1.55 14.39 -7.90
C ALA A 207 -0.47 13.35 -8.26
N PHE A 208 0.31 12.93 -7.25
CA PHE A 208 1.22 11.79 -7.33
C PHE A 208 1.18 10.97 -6.03
N GLY A 209 1.44 9.68 -6.13
CA GLY A 209 1.51 8.77 -4.99
C GLY A 209 2.95 8.43 -4.63
N VAL A 210 3.26 8.34 -3.34
CA VAL A 210 4.53 7.80 -2.85
C VAL A 210 4.24 6.46 -2.17
N ILE A 211 4.81 5.38 -2.68
CA ILE A 211 4.50 4.02 -2.22
C ILE A 211 5.66 3.50 -1.36
N LYS A 212 5.47 3.53 -0.03
CA LYS A 212 6.45 3.06 0.98
C LYS A 212 6.79 1.57 0.82
N ARG A 213 5.81 0.75 0.43
CA ARG A 213 5.93 -0.71 0.31
C ARG A 213 5.32 -1.18 -1.00
N VAL A 214 6.17 -1.63 -1.92
CA VAL A 214 5.74 -2.21 -3.21
C VAL A 214 6.34 -3.59 -3.37
N ALA A 215 5.49 -4.57 -3.65
CA ALA A 215 5.87 -5.97 -3.83
C ALA A 215 5.75 -6.42 -5.30
N THR A 216 6.02 -5.50 -6.24
CA THR A 216 6.02 -5.83 -7.67
C THR A 216 7.22 -6.71 -8.01
N MET A 217 7.04 -7.56 -9.01
CA MET A 217 8.07 -8.45 -9.55
C MET A 217 8.10 -8.32 -11.08
N ALA A 218 7.91 -7.10 -11.58
CA ALA A 218 7.80 -6.83 -13.00
C ALA A 218 9.13 -7.03 -13.74
N ILE A 219 10.27 -6.67 -13.12
CA ILE A 219 11.61 -6.89 -13.68
C ILE A 219 11.86 -8.39 -13.80
N ASP A 220 11.59 -9.15 -12.74
CA ASP A 220 11.71 -10.61 -12.75
C ASP A 220 10.79 -11.24 -13.81
N GLY A 221 9.54 -10.78 -13.89
CA GLY A 221 8.58 -11.20 -14.89
C GLY A 221 9.04 -10.91 -16.33
N TYR A 222 9.63 -9.75 -16.57
CA TYR A 222 10.19 -9.37 -17.88
C TYR A 222 11.37 -10.26 -18.27
N ILE A 223 12.29 -10.51 -17.33
CA ILE A 223 13.44 -11.39 -17.58
C ILE A 223 12.96 -12.79 -17.92
N CYS A 224 12.00 -13.33 -17.15
CA CYS A 224 11.41 -14.64 -17.44
C CYS A 224 10.73 -14.67 -18.81
N TYR A 225 10.03 -13.60 -19.18
CA TYR A 225 9.34 -13.50 -20.47
C TYR A 225 10.31 -13.45 -21.66
N ARG A 226 11.40 -12.68 -21.56
CA ARG A 226 12.35 -12.45 -22.66
C ARG A 226 13.42 -13.52 -22.78
N TYR A 227 13.92 -14.04 -21.66
CA TYR A 227 15.09 -14.92 -21.60
C TYR A 227 14.78 -16.32 -21.07
N GLY A 228 13.55 -16.55 -20.63
CA GLY A 228 13.04 -17.83 -20.16
C GLY A 228 12.96 -17.95 -18.63
N PRO A 229 12.10 -18.84 -18.09
CA PRO A 229 11.84 -18.94 -16.65
C PRO A 229 13.07 -19.23 -15.78
N GLN A 230 14.05 -19.94 -16.33
CA GLN A 230 15.31 -20.31 -15.68
C GLN A 230 16.23 -19.11 -15.40
N LYS A 231 16.02 -17.99 -16.10
CA LYS A 231 16.77 -16.74 -15.90
C LYS A 231 16.13 -15.83 -14.85
N GLY A 232 15.00 -16.23 -14.27
CA GLY A 232 14.32 -15.46 -13.23
C GLY A 232 15.18 -15.30 -11.97
N ILE A 233 15.14 -14.09 -11.41
CA ILE A 233 15.83 -13.66 -10.19
C ILE A 233 15.01 -14.03 -8.94
N ALA A 234 13.67 -14.08 -9.05
CA ALA A 234 12.74 -14.31 -7.94
C ALA A 234 12.82 -13.28 -6.78
N LEU A 235 13.28 -12.05 -7.08
CA LEU A 235 13.30 -10.93 -6.16
C LEU A 235 12.23 -9.89 -6.52
N SER A 236 11.87 -9.05 -5.54
CA SER A 236 11.02 -7.89 -5.79
C SER A 236 11.77 -6.83 -6.60
N ASP A 237 11.05 -6.01 -7.36
CA ASP A 237 11.67 -4.93 -8.14
C ASP A 237 12.45 -3.98 -7.23
N ARG A 238 11.94 -3.69 -6.03
CA ARG A 238 12.63 -2.86 -5.04
C ARG A 238 13.95 -3.49 -4.59
N SER A 239 13.98 -4.80 -4.36
CA SER A 239 15.19 -5.53 -3.98
C SER A 239 16.22 -5.54 -5.10
N VAL A 240 15.78 -5.80 -6.34
CA VAL A 240 16.64 -5.77 -7.54
C VAL A 240 17.24 -4.38 -7.72
N LEU A 241 16.42 -3.33 -7.69
CA LEU A 241 16.87 -1.95 -7.91
C LEU A 241 17.75 -1.41 -6.77
N SER A 242 17.61 -1.95 -5.56
CA SER A 242 18.52 -1.59 -4.45
C SER A 242 19.98 -1.96 -4.72
N LEU A 243 20.23 -2.93 -5.60
CA LEU A 243 21.56 -3.39 -5.95
C LEU A 243 22.19 -2.59 -7.10
N PHE A 244 21.36 -1.99 -7.96
CA PHE A 244 21.81 -1.36 -9.20
C PHE A 244 21.72 0.16 -9.21
N MET A 245 20.81 0.75 -8.43
CA MET A 245 20.62 2.19 -8.41
C MET A 245 21.49 2.89 -7.36
N LYS A 246 22.03 4.04 -7.74
CA LYS A 246 22.75 5.00 -6.89
C LYS A 246 21.86 6.19 -6.55
N ARG A 247 22.18 6.91 -5.47
CA ARG A 247 21.46 8.13 -5.11
C ARG A 247 21.36 9.11 -6.30
N GLY A 248 20.16 9.65 -6.49
CA GLY A 248 19.86 10.58 -7.58
C GLY A 248 19.49 9.91 -8.90
N GLU A 249 19.35 8.58 -8.92
CA GLU A 249 18.87 7.85 -10.08
C GLU A 249 17.38 7.53 -9.99
N VAL A 250 16.74 7.46 -11.15
CA VAL A 250 15.37 7.03 -11.37
C VAL A 250 15.35 5.84 -12.31
N PHE A 251 14.51 4.87 -12.02
CA PHE A 251 14.21 3.74 -12.89
C PHE A 251 12.79 3.84 -13.43
N ASP A 252 12.63 3.80 -14.75
CA ASP A 252 11.33 3.79 -15.43
C ASP A 252 11.12 2.47 -16.18
N TYR A 253 9.99 1.81 -15.93
CA TYR A 253 9.64 0.57 -16.59
C TYR A 253 9.49 0.73 -18.11
N ASP A 254 8.96 1.86 -18.58
CA ASP A 254 8.67 2.08 -20.00
C ASP A 254 9.95 2.08 -20.85
N GLU A 255 11.09 2.41 -20.26
CA GLU A 255 12.40 2.43 -20.91
C GLU A 255 12.93 1.01 -21.23
N ILE A 256 12.44 -0.01 -20.53
CA ILE A 256 12.85 -1.41 -20.73
C ILE A 256 11.75 -2.24 -21.39
N PHE A 257 10.52 -2.06 -20.94
CA PHE A 257 9.39 -2.87 -21.37
C PHE A 257 8.70 -2.29 -22.60
N GLY A 258 8.88 -0.99 -22.84
CA GLY A 258 8.09 -0.20 -23.78
C GLY A 258 6.75 0.23 -23.17
N PRO A 259 6.11 1.28 -23.73
CA PRO A 259 4.92 1.91 -23.15
C PRO A 259 3.67 1.01 -23.13
N GLU A 260 3.65 -0.05 -23.95
CA GLU A 260 2.51 -0.98 -24.06
C GLU A 260 2.53 -2.08 -22.99
N MET A 261 3.69 -2.35 -22.39
CA MET A 261 3.89 -3.49 -21.50
C MET A 261 3.90 -3.06 -20.03
N ARG A 262 2.76 -3.27 -19.36
CA ARG A 262 2.56 -2.83 -17.98
C ARG A 262 3.28 -3.71 -16.94
N PHE A 263 3.78 -3.05 -15.89
CA PHE A 263 4.43 -3.69 -14.75
C PHE A 263 3.54 -4.71 -14.02
N ASP A 264 2.22 -4.48 -13.95
CA ASP A 264 1.27 -5.38 -13.29
C ASP A 264 1.07 -6.68 -14.06
N ALA A 265 1.02 -6.62 -15.40
CA ALA A 265 0.97 -7.79 -16.26
C ALA A 265 2.24 -8.65 -16.11
N LEU A 266 3.41 -8.04 -16.03
CA LEU A 266 4.67 -8.77 -15.83
C LEU A 266 4.79 -9.35 -14.41
N THR A 267 4.27 -8.65 -13.40
CA THR A 267 4.16 -9.21 -12.05
C THR A 267 3.24 -10.45 -12.04
N TRP A 268 2.09 -10.38 -12.73
CA TRP A 268 1.19 -11.53 -12.89
C TRP A 268 1.82 -12.67 -13.69
N TYR A 269 2.54 -12.33 -14.76
CA TYR A 269 3.27 -13.30 -15.58
C TYR A 269 4.16 -14.19 -14.71
N ARG A 270 4.90 -13.57 -13.79
CA ARG A 270 5.77 -14.30 -12.87
C ARG A 270 5.00 -15.25 -11.95
N GLY A 271 3.84 -14.83 -11.45
CA GLY A 271 2.95 -15.66 -10.64
C GLY A 271 2.40 -16.85 -11.44
N ILE A 272 1.90 -16.60 -12.65
CA ILE A 272 1.32 -17.63 -13.53
C ILE A 272 2.36 -18.70 -13.89
N LEU A 273 3.62 -18.33 -14.14
CA LEU A 273 4.67 -19.31 -14.43
C LEU A 273 4.90 -20.34 -13.31
N ARG A 274 4.54 -20.03 -12.06
CA ARG A 274 4.62 -20.97 -10.94
C ARG A 274 3.50 -22.00 -10.96
N GLU A 275 2.45 -21.79 -11.76
CA GLU A 275 1.36 -22.73 -11.94
C GLU A 275 1.76 -23.85 -12.91
N ARG A 276 1.59 -25.11 -12.49
CA ARG A 276 1.94 -26.29 -13.29
C ARG A 276 1.34 -26.24 -14.70
N THR A 277 0.09 -25.79 -14.82
CA THR A 277 -0.68 -25.67 -16.07
C THR A 277 -0.07 -24.71 -17.09
N TRP A 278 0.69 -23.71 -16.64
CA TRP A 278 1.24 -22.64 -17.48
C TRP A 278 2.76 -22.71 -17.64
N SER A 279 3.45 -23.40 -16.74
CA SER A 279 4.93 -23.51 -16.70
C SER A 279 5.60 -23.96 -18.02
N LYS A 280 4.88 -24.71 -18.87
CA LYS A 280 5.38 -25.23 -20.16
C LYS A 280 4.78 -24.55 -21.39
N ARG A 281 3.93 -23.54 -21.21
CA ARG A 281 3.26 -22.86 -22.33
C ARG A 281 4.17 -21.82 -23.00
N PRO A 282 3.92 -21.47 -24.27
CA PRO A 282 4.67 -20.41 -24.94
C PRO A 282 4.61 -19.09 -24.17
N PRO A 283 5.72 -18.34 -24.05
CA PRO A 283 5.76 -17.07 -23.31
C PRO A 283 4.68 -16.06 -23.74
N SER A 284 4.35 -16.00 -25.03
CA SER A 284 3.31 -15.11 -25.55
C SER A 284 1.90 -15.46 -25.06
N GLU A 285 1.59 -16.74 -24.86
CA GLU A 285 0.31 -17.18 -24.29
C GLU A 285 0.22 -16.84 -22.80
N VAL A 286 1.30 -17.08 -22.05
CA VAL A 286 1.37 -16.75 -20.63
C VAL A 286 1.21 -15.24 -20.42
N LEU A 287 1.81 -14.40 -21.28
CA LEU A 287 1.65 -12.95 -21.21
C LEU A 287 0.23 -12.50 -21.54
N LYS A 288 -0.40 -13.08 -22.57
CA LYS A 288 -1.82 -12.81 -22.88
C LYS A 288 -2.72 -13.15 -21.69
N GLU A 289 -2.48 -14.29 -21.04
CA GLU A 289 -3.21 -14.66 -19.83
C GLU A 289 -2.94 -13.70 -18.67
N ALA A 290 -1.70 -13.26 -18.46
CA ALA A 290 -1.36 -12.30 -17.42
C ALA A 290 -2.10 -10.96 -17.59
N VAL A 291 -2.12 -10.42 -18.82
CA VAL A 291 -2.88 -9.22 -19.17
C VAL A 291 -4.38 -9.44 -18.93
N ARG A 292 -4.91 -10.60 -19.32
CA ARG A 292 -6.31 -10.96 -19.08
C ARG A 292 -6.64 -11.01 -17.59
N ARG A 293 -5.77 -11.60 -16.75
CA ARG A 293 -5.98 -11.68 -15.28
C ARG A 293 -5.96 -10.31 -14.62
N VAL A 294 -5.06 -9.41 -15.03
CA VAL A 294 -5.08 -8.01 -14.59
C VAL A 294 -6.44 -7.38 -14.89
N GLN A 295 -6.91 -7.49 -16.14
CA GLN A 295 -8.19 -6.92 -16.55
C GLN A 295 -9.37 -7.51 -15.76
N VAL A 296 -9.41 -8.83 -15.59
CA VAL A 296 -10.47 -9.51 -14.82
C VAL A 296 -10.46 -9.06 -13.37
N GLN A 297 -9.28 -8.94 -12.75
CA GLN A 297 -9.13 -8.52 -11.36
C GLN A 297 -9.54 -7.06 -11.17
N LEU A 298 -9.11 -6.15 -12.05
CA LEU A 298 -9.52 -4.74 -12.01
C LEU A 298 -11.04 -4.61 -12.10
N LEU A 299 -11.67 -5.30 -13.05
CA LEU A 299 -13.11 -5.32 -13.16
C LEU A 299 -13.75 -5.95 -11.90
N ALA A 300 -13.21 -7.06 -11.39
CA ALA A 300 -13.72 -7.73 -10.19
C ALA A 300 -13.65 -6.83 -8.96
N ASP A 301 -12.60 -6.03 -8.80
CA ASP A 301 -12.33 -5.19 -7.63
C ASP A 301 -12.95 -3.80 -7.70
N LEU A 302 -13.11 -3.21 -8.89
CA LEU A 302 -13.54 -1.81 -9.03
C LEU A 302 -14.99 -1.61 -9.48
N THR A 303 -15.66 -2.62 -10.05
CA THR A 303 -17.03 -2.48 -10.60
C THR A 303 -18.08 -3.24 -9.79
N PRO A 304 -19.40 -3.01 -9.96
CA PRO A 304 -20.40 -3.72 -9.17
C PRO A 304 -20.25 -5.24 -9.27
N TYR A 305 -20.62 -5.95 -8.22
CA TYR A 305 -20.69 -7.41 -8.27
C TYR A 305 -21.73 -7.82 -9.32
N LYS A 306 -21.34 -8.67 -10.27
CA LYS A 306 -22.26 -9.34 -11.20
C LYS A 306 -22.30 -10.83 -10.85
N GLY A 307 -23.50 -11.37 -10.66
CA GLY A 307 -23.70 -12.79 -10.36
C GLY A 307 -23.18 -13.70 -11.48
N LYS A 308 -22.99 -14.98 -11.17
CA LYS A 308 -22.61 -15.99 -12.18
C LYS A 308 -23.66 -16.01 -13.30
N GLY A 309 -23.23 -15.84 -14.55
CA GLY A 309 -24.12 -15.81 -15.73
C GLY A 309 -24.58 -14.42 -16.16
N ALA A 310 -24.41 -13.38 -15.34
CA ALA A 310 -24.63 -12.00 -15.78
C ALA A 310 -23.41 -11.53 -16.59
N GLY A 311 -23.58 -11.38 -17.91
CA GLY A 311 -22.54 -10.85 -18.78
C GLY A 311 -22.05 -9.47 -18.32
N ARG A 312 -20.74 -9.26 -18.37
CA ARG A 312 -20.14 -7.92 -18.31
C ARG A 312 -20.19 -7.32 -19.71
N GLN A 313 -20.79 -6.15 -19.84
CA GLN A 313 -20.70 -5.42 -21.09
C GLN A 313 -19.35 -4.69 -21.15
N PRO A 314 -18.76 -4.51 -22.35
CA PRO A 314 -17.44 -3.89 -22.51
C PRO A 314 -17.29 -2.50 -21.85
N GLN A 315 -18.40 -1.78 -21.69
CA GLN A 315 -18.45 -0.45 -21.09
C GLN A 315 -18.54 -0.43 -19.56
N ASP A 316 -18.82 -1.56 -18.91
CA ASP A 316 -19.03 -1.59 -17.45
C ASP A 316 -17.74 -1.22 -16.70
N GLY A 317 -17.76 -0.06 -16.03
CA GLY A 317 -16.60 0.44 -15.28
C GLY A 317 -15.37 0.70 -16.15
N ARG A 318 -15.58 0.96 -17.45
CA ARG A 318 -14.52 1.27 -18.41
C ARG A 318 -13.64 2.41 -17.93
N GLU A 319 -14.25 3.50 -17.48
CA GLU A 319 -13.54 4.70 -16.98
C GLU A 319 -12.59 4.38 -15.83
N VAL A 320 -13.07 3.72 -14.76
CA VAL A 320 -12.22 3.41 -13.60
C VAL A 320 -11.11 2.40 -13.93
N VAL A 321 -11.39 1.43 -14.81
CA VAL A 321 -10.38 0.47 -15.24
C VAL A 321 -9.35 1.11 -16.15
N GLU A 322 -9.76 1.97 -17.08
CA GLU A 322 -8.84 2.76 -17.92
C GLU A 322 -7.98 3.68 -17.06
N ALA A 323 -8.57 4.38 -16.08
CA ALA A 323 -7.83 5.21 -15.12
C ALA A 323 -6.77 4.39 -14.36
N ALA A 324 -7.14 3.23 -13.81
CA ALA A 324 -6.20 2.32 -13.12
C ALA A 324 -5.11 1.78 -14.04
N ARG A 325 -5.43 1.57 -15.32
CA ARG A 325 -4.47 1.16 -16.36
C ARG A 325 -3.69 2.31 -16.98
N SER A 326 -3.94 3.54 -16.55
CA SER A 326 -3.21 4.72 -17.03
C SER A 326 -2.09 5.14 -16.09
N THR A 327 -2.06 4.62 -14.85
CA THR A 327 -1.02 4.98 -13.89
C THR A 327 0.35 4.45 -14.33
N LYS A 328 1.38 5.24 -14.05
CA LYS A 328 2.79 4.90 -14.31
C LYS A 328 3.55 4.87 -12.99
N ARG A 329 4.52 3.97 -12.88
CA ARG A 329 5.38 3.85 -11.70
C ARG A 329 6.83 3.97 -12.10
N VAL A 330 7.57 4.71 -11.31
CA VAL A 330 9.03 4.76 -11.36
C VAL A 330 9.58 4.51 -9.96
N PHE A 331 10.85 4.12 -9.89
CA PHE A 331 11.56 4.00 -8.63
C PHE A 331 12.62 5.08 -8.55
N VAL A 332 12.75 5.70 -7.38
CA VAL A 332 13.74 6.75 -7.13
C VAL A 332 14.65 6.31 -6.01
N LYS A 333 15.96 6.35 -6.24
CA LYS A 333 16.97 6.11 -5.20
C LYS A 333 17.34 7.44 -4.58
N THR A 334 16.83 7.71 -3.38
CA THR A 334 16.98 8.99 -2.68
C THR A 334 18.15 9.02 -1.70
N VAL A 335 18.46 7.87 -1.10
CA VAL A 335 19.52 7.65 -0.12
C VAL A 335 20.26 6.35 -0.45
N ASP A 336 21.59 6.30 -0.28
CA ASP A 336 22.42 5.17 -0.71
C ASP A 336 22.13 3.87 0.06
N ASP A 337 21.94 3.92 1.37
CA ASP A 337 21.72 2.74 2.21
C ASP A 337 20.24 2.35 2.38
N VAL A 338 19.32 3.11 1.77
CA VAL A 338 17.88 2.85 1.84
C VAL A 338 17.36 2.32 0.50
N PRO A 339 16.52 1.27 0.47
CA PRO A 339 15.94 0.78 -0.78
C PRO A 339 15.15 1.86 -1.53
N PRO A 340 15.17 1.88 -2.89
CA PRO A 340 14.42 2.86 -3.68
C PRO A 340 12.95 2.97 -3.28
N ILE A 341 12.41 4.17 -3.40
CA ILE A 341 11.00 4.46 -3.17
C ILE A 341 10.25 4.44 -4.51
N CYS A 342 9.01 3.97 -4.50
CA CYS A 342 8.20 3.95 -5.73
C CYS A 342 7.31 5.19 -5.78
N VAL A 343 7.39 5.92 -6.88
CA VAL A 343 6.56 7.09 -7.17
C VAL A 343 5.57 6.71 -8.26
N GLU A 344 4.28 6.97 -8.03
CA GLU A 344 3.20 6.71 -8.98
C GLU A 344 2.64 8.02 -9.54
N PHE A 345 2.57 8.12 -10.86
CA PHE A 345 2.06 9.28 -11.56
C PHE A 345 0.70 9.00 -12.21
N SER A 346 -0.12 10.05 -12.28
CA SER A 346 -1.23 10.12 -13.22
C SER A 346 -0.72 10.16 -14.67
N SER A 347 -1.42 9.49 -15.58
CA SER A 347 -1.20 9.61 -17.03
C SER A 347 -1.35 11.06 -17.52
N LYS A 348 -2.18 11.86 -16.85
CA LYS A 348 -2.50 13.25 -17.20
C LYS A 348 -1.47 14.26 -16.70
N MET A 349 -0.58 13.85 -15.80
CA MET A 349 0.46 14.73 -15.28
C MET A 349 1.46 15.09 -16.39
N PRO A 350 1.70 16.40 -16.68
CA PRO A 350 2.67 16.84 -17.68
C PRO A 350 4.10 16.35 -17.39
N LYS A 351 4.91 16.14 -18.44
CA LYS A 351 6.28 15.62 -18.32
C LYS A 351 7.16 16.54 -17.46
N GLU A 352 7.00 17.84 -17.62
CA GLU A 352 7.72 18.87 -16.88
C GLU A 352 7.40 18.78 -15.39
N LEU A 353 6.11 18.62 -15.06
CA LEU A 353 5.68 18.46 -13.67
C LEU A 353 6.18 17.14 -13.05
N ARG A 354 6.23 16.04 -13.83
CA ARG A 354 6.86 14.78 -13.37
C ARG A 354 8.33 14.98 -13.02
N SER A 355 9.09 15.69 -13.86
CA SER A 355 10.49 16.03 -13.58
C SER A 355 10.63 16.85 -12.27
N THR A 356 9.74 17.84 -12.07
CA THR A 356 9.66 18.59 -10.82
C THR A 356 9.38 17.70 -9.61
N VAL A 357 8.44 16.73 -9.72
CA VAL A 357 8.14 15.77 -8.65
C VAL A 357 9.35 14.90 -8.32
N LEU A 358 10.06 14.37 -9.33
CA LEU A 358 11.25 13.54 -9.10
C LEU A 358 12.35 14.33 -8.38
N SER A 359 12.59 15.58 -8.80
CA SER A 359 13.53 16.47 -8.13
C SER A 359 13.12 16.79 -6.69
N TYR A 360 11.84 17.06 -6.46
CA TYR A 360 11.29 17.29 -5.13
C TYR A 360 11.48 16.08 -4.22
N VAL A 361 11.07 14.89 -4.69
CA VAL A 361 11.20 13.63 -3.94
C VAL A 361 12.67 13.33 -3.58
N LEU A 362 13.60 13.56 -4.50
CA LEU A 362 15.03 13.41 -4.25
C LEU A 362 15.57 14.44 -3.24
N SER A 363 15.20 15.71 -3.41
CA SER A 363 15.77 16.83 -2.66
C SER A 363 15.22 16.92 -1.24
N THR A 364 14.05 16.35 -0.99
CA THR A 364 13.35 16.42 0.30
C THR A 364 13.44 15.12 1.09
N ALA A 365 14.23 14.15 0.64
CA ALA A 365 14.30 12.84 1.26
C ALA A 365 14.85 12.90 2.69
N ASN A 366 14.16 12.23 3.61
CA ASN A 366 14.64 11.91 4.95
C ASN A 366 15.79 10.89 4.85
N PRO A 367 16.98 11.17 5.44
CA PRO A 367 18.10 10.23 5.45
C PRO A 367 17.78 8.85 6.03
N ASP A 368 16.88 8.76 7.01
CA ASP A 368 16.59 7.50 7.72
C ASP A 368 15.61 6.60 6.95
N THR A 369 14.63 7.19 6.27
CA THR A 369 13.52 6.45 5.63
C THR A 369 13.61 6.44 4.10
N GLY A 370 14.37 7.38 3.52
CA GLY A 370 14.41 7.66 2.08
C GLY A 370 13.14 8.31 1.52
N LEU A 371 12.10 8.53 2.34
CA LEU A 371 10.83 9.15 1.94
C LEU A 371 10.93 10.67 1.99
N PRO A 372 10.09 11.43 1.24
CA PRO A 372 10.02 12.87 1.39
C PRO A 372 9.72 13.27 2.85
N LEU A 373 10.51 14.17 3.44
CA LEU A 373 10.33 14.68 4.80
C LEU A 373 8.89 15.17 5.07
N PRO A 374 8.23 15.90 4.14
CA PRO A 374 6.82 16.27 4.32
C PRO A 374 5.87 15.08 4.49
N LEU A 375 6.14 13.94 3.86
CA LEU A 375 5.36 12.72 4.03
C LEU A 375 5.55 12.13 5.44
N ASP A 376 6.80 11.99 5.89
CA ASP A 376 7.11 11.48 7.23
C ASP A 376 6.51 12.38 8.32
N LEU A 377 6.46 13.70 8.12
CA LEU A 377 5.80 14.62 9.05
C LEU A 377 4.30 14.35 9.15
N VAL A 378 3.60 14.17 8.02
CA VAL A 378 2.16 13.89 8.04
C VAL A 378 1.86 12.50 8.58
N ASP A 379 2.67 11.49 8.23
CA ASP A 379 2.58 10.13 8.76
C ASP A 379 2.68 10.13 10.30
N ASN A 380 3.65 10.87 10.86
CA ASN A 380 3.79 11.02 12.31
C ASN A 380 2.61 11.76 12.96
N LEU A 381 2.02 12.73 12.26
CA LEU A 381 0.88 13.49 12.78
C LEU A 381 -0.41 12.65 12.82
N VAL A 382 -0.62 11.76 11.84
CA VAL A 382 -1.83 10.96 11.71
C VAL A 382 -1.75 9.60 12.41
N SER A 383 -0.54 9.10 12.66
CA SER A 383 -0.25 7.80 13.27
C SER A 383 -0.96 7.58 14.60
N LEU A 384 -1.72 6.48 14.69
CA LEU A 384 -2.37 6.04 15.92
C LEU A 384 -1.41 5.21 16.79
N PRO A 385 -1.19 5.57 18.08
CA PRO A 385 -0.27 4.84 18.95
C PRO A 385 -0.65 3.38 19.18
N ARG A 386 0.37 2.51 19.29
CA ARG A 386 0.18 1.12 19.72
C ARG A 386 -0.43 1.12 21.13
N GLY A 387 -1.57 0.46 21.28
CA GLY A 387 -2.30 0.37 22.55
C GLY A 387 -3.58 1.22 22.60
N LEU A 388 -3.72 2.24 21.76
CA LEU A 388 -4.91 3.11 21.74
C LEU A 388 -6.19 2.31 21.54
N GLY A 389 -6.19 1.31 20.65
CA GLY A 389 -7.35 0.47 20.41
C GLY A 389 -7.80 -0.33 21.65
N ARG A 390 -6.84 -0.78 22.48
CA ARG A 390 -7.13 -1.45 23.75
C ARG A 390 -7.70 -0.48 24.77
N GLU A 391 -7.10 0.70 24.91
CA GLU A 391 -7.60 1.76 25.79
C GLU A 391 -9.02 2.19 25.43
N PHE A 392 -9.29 2.36 24.13
CA PHE A 392 -10.59 2.69 23.60
C PHE A 392 -11.67 1.66 23.97
N VAL A 393 -11.37 0.37 23.79
CA VAL A 393 -12.31 -0.69 24.17
C VAL A 393 -12.52 -0.77 25.68
N ASN A 394 -11.45 -0.59 26.46
CA ASN A 394 -11.54 -0.58 27.92
C ASN A 394 -12.42 0.58 28.43
N GLU A 395 -12.34 1.75 27.80
CA GLU A 395 -13.18 2.91 28.14
C GLU A 395 -14.66 2.64 27.81
N ILE A 396 -14.96 1.97 26.69
CA ILE A 396 -16.33 1.53 26.37
C ILE A 396 -16.84 0.55 27.42
N GLU A 397 -16.04 -0.44 27.82
CA GLU A 397 -16.42 -1.39 28.88
C GLU A 397 -16.69 -0.67 30.20
N ALA A 398 -15.81 0.28 30.58
CA ALA A 398 -15.96 1.07 31.80
C ALA A 398 -17.21 1.97 31.77
N GLU A 399 -17.53 2.59 30.64
CA GLU A 399 -18.73 3.41 30.47
C GLU A 399 -20.02 2.57 30.52
N LEU A 400 -20.03 1.36 29.95
CA LEU A 400 -21.16 0.43 30.09
C LEU A 400 -21.38 0.03 31.55
N LEU A 401 -20.31 -0.27 32.29
CA LEU A 401 -20.42 -0.57 33.72
C LEU A 401 -20.96 0.62 34.52
N ARG A 402 -20.50 1.85 34.23
CA ARG A 402 -21.02 3.09 34.86
C ARG A 402 -22.51 3.30 34.62
N ARG A 403 -23.03 2.86 33.47
CA ARG A 403 -24.47 2.91 33.13
C ARG A 403 -25.30 1.80 33.76
N GLY A 404 -24.70 0.96 34.62
CA GLY A 404 -25.40 -0.06 35.38
C GLY A 404 -25.55 -1.40 34.66
N PHE A 405 -24.89 -1.61 33.52
CA PHE A 405 -24.83 -2.93 32.90
C PHE A 405 -23.96 -3.87 33.74
N SER A 406 -24.44 -5.08 34.03
CA SER A 406 -23.69 -6.04 34.85
C SER A 406 -22.54 -6.67 34.08
N ARG A 407 -21.44 -7.01 34.78
CA ARG A 407 -20.34 -7.79 34.19
C ARG A 407 -20.82 -9.12 33.58
N GLN A 408 -21.82 -9.75 34.18
CA GLN A 408 -22.41 -10.99 33.65
C GLN A 408 -23.15 -10.75 32.34
N SER A 409 -23.89 -9.65 32.20
CA SER A 409 -24.59 -9.29 30.96
C SER A 409 -23.61 -8.97 29.83
N LEU A 410 -22.53 -8.24 30.15
CA LEU A 410 -21.45 -7.97 29.21
C LEU A 410 -20.76 -9.28 28.82
N ALA A 411 -20.33 -10.09 29.78
CA ALA A 411 -19.74 -11.40 29.50
C ALA A 411 -20.68 -12.30 28.67
N ALA A 412 -21.98 -12.34 28.95
CA ALA A 412 -22.93 -13.18 28.22
C ALA A 412 -23.19 -12.72 26.79
N LEU A 413 -23.27 -11.40 26.54
CA LEU A 413 -23.37 -10.84 25.18
C LEU A 413 -22.14 -11.15 24.33
N PHE A 414 -21.03 -11.46 24.99
CA PHE A 414 -19.74 -11.38 24.39
C PHE A 414 -18.85 -12.63 24.50
N ALA A 415 -19.27 -13.65 25.26
CA ALA A 415 -18.55 -14.89 25.55
C ALA A 415 -18.35 -15.85 24.35
N ARG A 416 -18.60 -15.42 23.12
CA ARG A 416 -18.48 -16.29 21.93
C ARG A 416 -17.04 -16.60 21.53
N TYR A 417 -16.02 -15.95 22.11
CA TYR A 417 -14.63 -16.23 21.80
C TYR A 417 -13.80 -16.49 23.06
N ASN A 418 -13.10 -17.61 23.01
CA ASN A 418 -12.30 -18.22 24.05
C ASN A 418 -11.31 -17.20 24.67
N PRO A 419 -11.18 -17.10 26.02
CA PRO A 419 -10.19 -16.24 26.65
C PRO A 419 -8.78 -16.79 26.39
N GLN A 420 -8.12 -16.35 25.31
CA GLN A 420 -6.68 -16.52 25.17
C GLN A 420 -5.95 -15.32 25.81
N LYS A 421 -4.82 -15.66 26.46
CA LYS A 421 -4.01 -14.78 27.32
C LYS A 421 -3.62 -13.50 26.61
N ASP A 422 -3.55 -12.42 27.41
CA ASP A 422 -2.94 -11.15 27.04
C ASP A 422 -1.56 -11.39 26.41
N GLU A 423 -1.42 -11.09 25.12
CA GLU A 423 -0.11 -10.90 24.50
C GLU A 423 0.33 -9.45 24.81
N GLY A 424 1.45 -9.34 25.53
CA GLY A 424 2.03 -8.09 26.00
C GLY A 424 2.75 -7.28 24.93
#